data_AF-A0A126PBM1-F1
#
_entry.id   AF-A0A126PBM1-F1
#
_cell.length_a   1.000
_cell.length_b   1.000
_cell.length_c   1.000
_cell.angle_alpha   90.00
_cell.angle_beta   90.00
_cell.angle_gamma   90.00
#
_symmetry.space_group_name_H-M   'P 1'
#
loop_
_entity.id
_entity.type
_entity.pdbx_description
1 polymer ?
#
loop_
_entity_poly.entity_id
_entity_poly.type
_entity_poly.pdbx_seq_one_letter_code
_entity_poly.pdbx_strand_id
1 'polypeptide(L)'
;MLLGALAVVVPVAPGHAQARGGAPPETPAASYRGQSFPQQRTPIEALPLGGQAEILRLETLLGQAYTALTASPTAAVFPPILAEAVAQAAEQAAAVEPTWDQDAYRHEAAFYAAEEARRRPARPPRQAPAAPKRTGGRQ
;
A
#
# COMPACT_ATOMS: atom_id res chain seq x y z
N MET A 1 29.14 -22.66 52.77
CA MET A 1 27.75 -22.87 52.32
C MET A 1 27.53 -21.84 51.20
N LEU A 2 27.85 -22.13 49.92
CA LEU A 2 27.01 -22.81 48.90
C LEU A 2 25.59 -22.21 48.88
N LEU A 3 24.92 -21.75 47.82
CA LEU A 3 24.95 -21.75 46.33
C LEU A 3 23.93 -20.63 45.94
N GLY A 4 23.81 -20.06 44.76
CA GLY A 4 24.36 -20.34 43.44
C GLY A 4 23.74 -19.34 42.46
N ALA A 5 24.56 -18.75 41.60
CA ALA A 5 24.13 -17.92 40.49
C ALA A 5 24.03 -18.81 39.24
N LEU A 6 22.86 -18.85 38.60
CA LEU A 6 22.70 -19.48 37.30
C LEU A 6 23.11 -18.48 36.22
N ALA A 7 24.28 -18.73 35.64
CA ALA A 7 24.74 -18.09 34.42
C ALA A 7 24.06 -18.76 33.22
N VAL A 8 23.36 -17.98 32.38
CA VAL A 8 22.96 -18.44 31.05
C VAL A 8 24.09 -18.12 30.09
N VAL A 9 24.68 -19.19 29.55
CA VAL A 9 25.71 -19.18 28.52
C VAL A 9 25.10 -18.77 27.19
N VAL A 10 25.61 -17.70 26.58
CA VAL A 10 25.35 -17.33 25.19
C VAL A 10 26.37 -18.06 24.32
N PRO A 11 25.98 -18.89 23.34
CA PRO A 11 26.94 -19.42 22.38
C PRO A 11 27.29 -18.35 21.34
N VAL A 12 28.55 -17.92 21.35
CA VAL A 12 29.22 -17.30 20.20
C VAL A 12 29.53 -18.40 19.18
N ALA A 13 29.05 -18.24 17.96
CA ALA A 13 29.57 -18.95 16.78
C ALA A 13 30.37 -17.94 15.91
N PRO A 14 31.54 -18.32 15.36
CA PRO A 14 32.44 -17.39 14.70
C PRO A 14 32.28 -17.37 13.17
N GLY A 15 32.37 -16.16 12.62
CA GLY A 15 33.06 -15.87 11.35
C GLY A 15 32.34 -16.18 10.05
N HIS A 16 31.79 -15.14 9.40
CA HIS A 16 32.08 -14.79 8.00
C HIS A 16 32.14 -13.26 7.91
N ALA A 17 33.29 -12.73 7.50
CA ALA A 17 33.45 -11.33 7.14
C ALA A 17 32.89 -11.09 5.74
N GLN A 18 31.91 -10.20 5.59
CA GLN A 18 31.52 -9.46 4.37
C GLN A 18 30.25 -8.67 4.74
N ALA A 19 30.07 -7.38 4.49
CA ALA A 19 30.91 -6.36 3.91
C ALA A 19 30.35 -5.02 4.44
N ARG A 20 31.19 -3.98 4.46
CA ARG A 20 30.70 -2.60 4.54
C ARG A 20 29.75 -2.36 3.37
N GLY A 21 28.48 -2.17 3.68
CA GLY A 21 27.47 -1.64 2.79
C GLY A 21 26.37 -1.18 3.72
N GLY A 22 26.31 0.12 4.00
CA GLY A 22 25.18 0.67 4.73
C GLY A 22 23.94 0.28 3.94
N ALA A 23 23.12 -0.62 4.50
CA ALA A 23 21.79 -0.84 3.97
C ALA A 23 21.15 0.56 3.92
N PRO A 24 20.54 0.96 2.79
CA PRO A 24 19.70 2.14 2.79
C PRO A 24 18.72 2.01 3.95
N PRO A 25 18.37 3.11 4.65
CA PRO A 25 17.38 3.03 5.72
C PRO A 25 16.17 2.26 5.21
N GLU A 26 15.85 1.13 5.85
CA GLU A 26 14.72 0.29 5.44
C GLU A 26 13.47 1.18 5.47
N THR A 27 12.87 1.38 4.30
CA THR A 27 11.58 2.08 4.20
C THR A 27 10.61 1.38 5.13
N PRO A 28 9.95 2.10 6.07
CA PRO A 28 8.98 1.48 6.96
C PRO A 28 7.96 0.68 6.15
N ALA A 29 7.71 -0.56 6.56
CA ALA A 29 6.86 -1.49 5.83
C ALA A 29 5.64 -1.86 6.65
N ALA A 30 4.47 -1.81 6.03
CA ALA A 30 3.25 -2.38 6.56
C ALA A 30 3.08 -3.80 6.03
N SER A 31 2.33 -4.64 6.77
CA SER A 31 2.01 -6.00 6.35
C SER A 31 0.51 -6.23 6.41
N TYR A 32 -0.04 -6.83 5.35
CA TYR A 32 -1.45 -7.21 5.25
C TYR A 32 -1.56 -8.60 4.60
N ARG A 33 -2.20 -9.54 5.30
CA ARG A 33 -2.39 -10.94 4.86
C ARG A 33 -1.10 -11.63 4.38
N GLY A 34 0.01 -11.39 5.09
CA GLY A 34 1.32 -11.98 4.77
C GLY A 34 2.03 -11.34 3.58
N GLN A 35 1.49 -10.28 2.96
CA GLN A 35 2.18 -9.45 1.99
C GLN A 35 2.65 -8.16 2.67
N SER A 36 3.92 -7.83 2.51
CA SER A 36 4.51 -6.58 2.98
C SER A 36 4.57 -5.56 1.84
N PHE A 37 4.37 -4.29 2.17
CA PHE A 37 4.45 -3.17 1.23
C PHE A 37 5.00 -1.93 1.95
N PRO A 38 5.68 -1.01 1.25
CA PRO A 38 6.19 0.19 1.87
C PRO A 38 5.04 1.08 2.35
N GLN A 39 5.19 1.65 3.54
CA GLN A 39 4.29 2.64 4.11
C GLN A 39 5.13 3.77 4.67
N GLN A 40 5.52 4.69 3.79
CA GLN A 40 6.34 5.83 4.17
C GLN A 40 5.47 6.97 4.68
N ARG A 41 5.85 7.54 5.82
CA ARG A 41 5.28 8.79 6.35
C ARG A 41 6.43 9.70 6.71
N THR A 42 6.43 10.91 6.17
CA THR A 42 7.54 11.85 6.33
C THR A 42 7.19 12.81 7.48
N PRO A 43 8.02 12.88 8.53
CA PRO A 43 7.84 13.89 9.58
C PRO A 43 7.78 15.30 8.99
N ILE A 44 6.97 16.18 9.57
CA ILE A 44 6.77 17.55 9.06
C ILE A 44 8.09 18.30 8.95
N GLU A 45 9.02 18.05 9.86
CA GLU A 45 10.35 18.67 9.92
C GLU A 45 11.30 18.19 8.81
N ALA A 46 11.00 17.03 8.21
CA ALA A 46 11.74 16.43 7.11
C ALA A 46 11.08 16.67 5.75
N LEU A 47 9.91 17.31 5.73
CA LEU A 47 9.22 17.64 4.48
C LEU A 47 9.87 18.83 3.76
N PRO A 48 9.98 18.78 2.43
CA PRO A 48 10.44 19.91 1.65
C PRO A 48 9.44 21.07 1.77
N LEU A 49 9.94 22.28 2.00
CA LEU A 49 9.11 23.47 2.20
C LEU A 49 8.23 23.79 0.98
N GLY A 50 8.73 23.51 -0.24
CA GLY A 50 8.03 23.81 -1.48
C GLY A 50 6.83 22.90 -1.78
N GLY A 51 6.78 21.70 -1.20
CA GLY A 51 5.75 20.69 -1.49
C GLY A 51 5.08 20.08 -0.26
N GLN A 52 5.25 20.69 0.91
CA GLN A 52 4.79 20.13 2.18
C GLN A 52 3.28 19.84 2.17
N ALA A 53 2.46 20.73 1.63
CA ALA A 53 1.00 20.57 1.59
C ALA A 53 0.58 19.42 0.66
N GLU A 54 1.19 19.32 -0.52
CA GLU A 54 0.93 18.30 -1.52
C GLU A 54 1.34 16.92 -1.03
N ILE A 55 2.51 16.83 -0.38
CA ILE A 55 3.02 15.59 0.22
C ILE A 55 2.12 15.15 1.38
N LEU A 56 1.75 16.05 2.30
CA LEU A 56 0.84 15.72 3.39
C LEU A 56 -0.54 15.27 2.87
N ARG A 57 -1.02 15.90 1.80
CA ARG A 57 -2.26 15.48 1.13
C ARG A 57 -2.14 14.07 0.57
N LEU A 58 -1.05 13.77 -0.14
CA LEU A 58 -0.78 12.42 -0.65
C LEU A 58 -0.74 11.39 0.49
N GLU A 59 0.02 11.67 1.55
CA GLU A 59 0.14 10.78 2.72
C GLU A 59 -1.20 10.56 3.42
N THR A 60 -2.04 11.60 3.50
CA THR A 60 -3.38 11.52 4.08
C THR A 60 -4.28 10.59 3.27
N LEU A 61 -4.29 10.72 1.94
CA LEU A 61 -5.09 9.87 1.06
C LEU A 61 -4.65 8.41 1.12
N LEU A 62 -3.34 8.15 1.17
CA LEU A 62 -2.81 6.80 1.37
C LEU A 62 -3.14 6.24 2.77
N GLY A 63 -3.15 7.09 3.81
CA GLY A 63 -3.63 6.73 5.14
C GLY A 63 -5.11 6.35 5.18
N GLN A 64 -5.96 7.03 4.38
CA GLN A 64 -7.38 6.65 4.23
C GLN A 64 -7.52 5.27 3.59
N ALA A 65 -6.74 4.98 2.54
CA ALA A 65 -6.72 3.67 1.90
C ALA A 65 -6.26 2.56 2.88
N TYR A 66 -5.22 2.82 3.68
CA TYR A 66 -4.78 1.90 4.72
C TYR A 66 -5.86 1.61 5.78
N THR A 67 -6.58 2.66 6.19
CA THR A 67 -7.69 2.52 7.15
C THR A 67 -8.80 1.66 6.55
N ALA A 68 -9.16 1.88 5.28
CA ALA A 68 -10.15 1.07 4.58
C ALA A 68 -9.70 -0.38 4.38
N LEU A 69 -8.42 -0.60 4.07
CA LEU A 69 -7.79 -1.92 3.94
C LEU A 69 -7.97 -2.75 5.21
N THR A 70 -7.71 -2.15 6.36
CA THR A 70 -7.68 -2.81 7.67
C THR A 70 -9.05 -2.89 8.35
N ALA A 71 -9.96 -1.96 8.06
CA ALA A 71 -11.29 -1.92 8.67
C ALA A 71 -12.19 -3.09 8.23
N SER A 72 -12.10 -3.54 6.98
CA SER A 72 -12.89 -4.65 6.48
C SER A 72 -12.16 -5.38 5.35
N PRO A 73 -12.25 -6.73 5.29
CA PRO A 73 -11.63 -7.52 4.23
C PRO A 73 -12.37 -7.45 2.88
N THR A 74 -13.59 -6.90 2.85
CA THR A 74 -14.45 -6.88 1.65
C THR A 74 -14.87 -5.47 1.22
N ALA A 75 -14.66 -4.46 2.07
CA ALA A 75 -14.95 -3.07 1.72
C ALA A 75 -14.03 -2.58 0.59
N ALA A 76 -14.46 -1.55 -0.13
CA ALA A 76 -13.58 -0.85 -1.06
C ALA A 76 -12.39 -0.25 -0.29
N VAL A 77 -11.17 -0.52 -0.75
CA VAL A 77 -9.90 0.00 -0.24
C VAL A 77 -9.48 1.23 -1.04
N PHE A 78 -9.60 1.11 -2.37
CA PHE A 78 -9.03 2.08 -3.29
C PHE A 78 -10.01 2.36 -4.44
N PRO A 79 -11.20 2.92 -4.11
CA PRO A 79 -12.19 3.24 -5.13
C PRO A 79 -11.63 4.24 -6.15
N PRO A 80 -12.18 4.30 -7.39
CA PRO A 80 -11.64 5.15 -8.46
C PRO A 80 -11.42 6.61 -8.05
N ILE A 81 -12.35 7.20 -7.29
CA ILE A 81 -12.25 8.57 -6.80
C ILE A 81 -11.03 8.80 -5.89
N LEU A 82 -10.67 7.82 -5.07
CA LEU A 82 -9.50 7.88 -4.20
C LEU A 82 -8.22 7.68 -5.03
N ALA A 83 -8.25 6.76 -5.99
CA ALA A 83 -7.12 6.52 -6.89
C ALA A 83 -6.76 7.77 -7.72
N GLU A 84 -7.78 8.46 -8.25
CA GLU A 84 -7.60 9.73 -8.98
C GLU A 84 -7.04 10.83 -8.06
N ALA A 85 -7.57 10.95 -6.83
CA ALA A 85 -7.07 11.92 -5.86
C ALA A 85 -5.61 11.67 -5.47
N VAL A 86 -5.20 10.41 -5.33
CA VAL A 86 -3.80 10.02 -5.05
C VAL A 86 -2.90 10.35 -6.24
N ALA A 87 -3.33 10.03 -7.47
CA ALA A 87 -2.57 10.35 -8.68
C ALA A 87 -2.35 11.86 -8.81
N GLN A 88 -3.41 12.67 -8.63
CA GLN A 88 -3.32 14.13 -8.68
C GLN A 88 -2.40 14.68 -7.59
N ALA A 89 -2.48 14.17 -6.36
CA ALA A 89 -1.61 14.62 -5.27
C ALA A 89 -0.13 14.27 -5.53
N ALA A 90 0.15 13.08 -6.08
CA ALA A 90 1.51 12.67 -6.46
C ALA A 90 2.07 13.54 -7.59
N GLU A 91 1.27 13.83 -8.62
CA GLU A 91 1.65 14.73 -9.71
C GLU A 91 1.93 16.15 -9.20
N GLN A 92 1.08 16.67 -8.31
CA GLN A 92 1.28 17.99 -7.69
C GLN A 92 2.56 18.01 -6.85
N ALA A 93 2.81 16.99 -6.03
CA ALA A 93 4.04 16.86 -5.26
C ALA A 93 5.28 16.77 -6.17
N ALA A 94 5.20 16.05 -7.29
CA ALA A 94 6.28 15.97 -8.28
C ALA A 94 6.55 17.31 -8.97
N ALA A 95 5.51 18.11 -9.20
CA ALA A 95 5.63 19.40 -9.86
C ALA A 95 6.29 20.45 -8.96
N VAL A 96 5.98 20.43 -7.66
CA VAL A 96 6.52 21.40 -6.69
C VAL A 96 7.88 20.97 -6.13
N GLU A 97 8.11 19.67 -5.94
CA GLU A 97 9.38 19.13 -5.48
C GLU A 97 9.80 17.89 -6.30
N PRO A 98 10.40 18.10 -7.49
CA PRO A 98 10.77 17.00 -8.39
C PRO A 98 11.88 16.08 -7.86
N THR A 99 12.66 16.56 -6.87
CA THR A 99 13.78 15.80 -6.29
C THR A 99 13.36 14.89 -5.15
N TRP A 100 12.11 15.00 -4.70
CA TRP A 100 11.57 14.19 -3.63
C TRP A 100 11.27 12.77 -4.09
N ASP A 101 11.70 11.78 -3.31
CA ASP A 101 11.52 10.37 -3.63
C ASP A 101 10.06 9.94 -3.44
N GLN A 102 9.45 9.50 -4.55
CA GLN A 102 8.05 9.08 -4.59
C GLN A 102 7.86 7.56 -4.68
N ASP A 103 8.94 6.78 -4.78
CA ASP A 103 8.82 5.36 -5.15
C ASP A 103 8.05 4.55 -4.10
N ALA A 104 8.27 4.85 -2.81
CA ALA A 104 7.52 4.23 -1.72
C ALA A 104 6.01 4.47 -1.83
N TYR A 105 5.60 5.71 -2.14
CA TYR A 105 4.18 6.09 -2.27
C TYR A 105 3.52 5.46 -3.49
N ARG A 106 4.26 5.36 -4.61
CA ARG A 106 3.81 4.70 -5.83
C ARG A 106 3.59 3.21 -5.60
N HIS A 107 4.50 2.55 -4.88
CA HIS A 107 4.36 1.15 -4.50
C HIS A 107 3.19 0.92 -3.54
N GLU A 108 2.99 1.80 -2.55
CA GLU A 108 1.85 1.75 -1.62
C GLU A 108 0.51 1.86 -2.40
N ALA A 109 0.40 2.83 -3.31
CA ALA A 109 -0.79 3.01 -4.14
C ALA A 109 -1.07 1.80 -5.06
N ALA A 110 -0.02 1.24 -5.67
CA ALA A 110 -0.14 0.04 -6.51
C ALA A 110 -0.64 -1.18 -5.72
N PHE A 111 -0.19 -1.34 -4.48
CA PHE A 111 -0.69 -2.38 -3.57
C PHE A 111 -2.20 -2.21 -3.30
N TYR A 112 -2.65 -0.99 -2.98
CA TYR A 112 -4.07 -0.73 -2.74
C TYR A 112 -4.94 -0.95 -3.98
N ALA A 113 -4.47 -0.55 -5.16
CA ALA A 113 -5.17 -0.82 -6.42
C ALA A 113 -5.31 -2.32 -6.70
N ALA A 114 -4.25 -3.10 -6.44
CA ALA A 114 -4.29 -4.55 -6.58
C ALA A 114 -5.28 -5.19 -5.60
N GLU A 115 -5.34 -4.71 -4.35
CA GLU A 115 -6.29 -5.22 -3.37
C GLU A 115 -7.74 -4.82 -3.71
N GLU A 116 -8.00 -3.61 -4.22
CA GLU A 116 -9.32 -3.23 -4.74
C GLU A 116 -9.78 -4.17 -5.85
N ALA A 117 -8.89 -4.49 -6.80
CA ALA A 117 -9.18 -5.42 -7.89
C ALA A 117 -9.48 -6.84 -7.38
N ARG A 118 -8.82 -7.29 -6.31
CA ARG A 118 -9.12 -8.58 -5.66
C ARG A 118 -10.50 -8.58 -4.99
N ARG A 119 -10.92 -7.45 -4.43
CA ARG A 119 -12.20 -7.31 -3.71
C ARG A 119 -13.39 -7.08 -4.64
N ARG A 120 -13.17 -6.52 -5.82
CA ARG A 120 -14.20 -6.37 -6.87
C ARG A 120 -14.10 -7.50 -7.89
N PRO A 121 -14.85 -8.62 -7.73
CA PRO A 121 -14.97 -9.56 -8.83
C PRO A 121 -15.58 -8.84 -10.03
N ALA A 122 -14.97 -9.02 -11.21
CA ALA A 122 -15.56 -8.56 -12.46
C ALA A 122 -16.99 -9.08 -12.54
N ARG A 123 -17.97 -8.17 -12.58
CA ARG A 123 -19.37 -8.56 -12.73
C ARG A 123 -19.49 -9.34 -14.05
N PRO A 124 -19.88 -10.62 -14.04
CA PRO A 124 -20.10 -11.33 -15.29
C PRO A 124 -21.17 -10.59 -16.09
N PRO A 125 -21.04 -10.47 -17.42
CA PRO A 125 -22.03 -9.81 -18.24
C PRO A 125 -23.39 -10.48 -18.01
N ARG A 126 -24.39 -9.65 -17.66
CA ARG A 126 -25.78 -10.09 -17.50
C ARG A 126 -26.20 -10.73 -18.82
N GLN A 127 -26.34 -12.05 -18.87
CA GLN A 127 -26.92 -12.73 -20.03
C GLN A 127 -28.31 -12.11 -20.26
N ALA A 128 -28.50 -11.51 -21.43
CA ALA A 128 -29.78 -10.93 -21.80
C ALA A 128 -30.86 -12.03 -21.75
N PRO A 129 -32.06 -11.76 -21.21
CA PRO A 129 -33.13 -12.75 -21.19
C PRO A 129 -33.42 -13.18 -22.64
N ALA A 130 -33.44 -14.49 -22.86
CA ALA A 130 -33.71 -15.08 -24.16
C ALA A 130 -34.99 -14.48 -24.74
N ALA A 131 -34.88 -13.89 -25.93
CA ALA A 131 -36.01 -13.31 -26.63
C ALA A 131 -37.11 -14.38 -26.81
N PRO A 132 -38.39 -14.05 -26.54
CA PRO A 132 -39.47 -15.01 -26.72
C PRO A 132 -39.58 -15.39 -28.21
N LYS A 133 -39.58 -16.69 -28.50
CA LYS A 133 -39.92 -17.22 -29.82
C LYS A 133 -41.29 -16.68 -30.23
N ARG A 134 -41.34 -15.81 -31.24
CA ARG A 134 -42.59 -15.45 -31.93
C ARG A 134 -43.12 -16.71 -32.63
N THR A 135 -44.05 -17.41 -31.99
CA THR A 135 -44.88 -18.41 -32.66
C THR A 135 -45.77 -17.66 -33.66
N GLY A 136 -45.50 -17.86 -34.95
CA GLY A 136 -46.31 -17.28 -36.02
C GLY A 136 -47.71 -17.86 -36.02
N GLY A 137 -48.70 -17.00 -35.76
CA GLY A 137 -50.11 -17.30 -36.02
C GLY A 137 -50.43 -17.00 -37.48
N ARG A 138 -50.66 -18.04 -38.28
CA ARG A 138 -51.54 -17.97 -39.45
C ARG A 138 -52.96 -17.79 -38.94
N GLN A 139 -53.70 -16.81 -39.47
CA GLN A 139 -55.07 -16.96 -39.96
C GLN A 139 -55.29 -15.94 -41.08
#